data_AF-A0A7V9FZ97-F1
#
_entry.id   AF-A0A7V9FZ97-F1
#
_cell.length_a   1.000
_cell.length_b   1.000
_cell.length_c   1.000
_cell.angle_alpha   90.00
_cell.angle_beta   90.00
_cell.angle_gamma   90.00
#
_symmetry.space_group_name_H-M   'P 1'
#
loop_
_entity.id
_entity.type
_entity.pdbx_description
1 polymer ?
#
loop_
_entity_poly.entity_id
_entity_poly.type
_entity_poly.pdbx_seq_one_letter_code
_entity_poly.pdbx_strand_id
1 'polypeptide(L)' 'VEVRGRLHVPVSRARAKLRHRSEALPASVHATARGFSLELDEPAYGVAPGQAAVLYEDGVVVGSGSIATACA' A
#
# COMPACT_ATOMS: atom_id res chain seq x y z
N VAL A 1 4.00 -3.95 -5.45
CA VAL A 1 4.74 -3.16 -4.43
C VAL A 1 4.75 -3.93 -3.11
N GLU A 2 5.93 -4.16 -2.51
CA GLU A 2 6.03 -4.79 -1.18
C GLU A 2 6.13 -3.72 -0.08
N VAL A 3 5.31 -3.89 0.95
CA VAL A 3 5.26 -3.00 2.10
C VAL A 3 5.54 -3.79 3.37
N ARG A 4 6.57 -3.36 4.10
CA ARG A 4 6.85 -3.85 5.45
C ARG A 4 6.06 -3.03 6.44
N GLY A 5 5.13 -3.66 7.11
CA GLY A 5 4.22 -2.97 8.01
C GLY A 5 3.24 -3.91 8.66
N ARG A 6 2.08 -3.36 9.01
CA ARG A 6 1.00 -4.13 9.61
C ARG A 6 -0.30 -3.79 8.92
N LEU A 7 -1.01 -4.84 8.55
CA LEU A 7 -2.40 -4.74 8.18
C LEU A 7 -3.23 -4.81 9.47
N HIS A 8 -4.03 -3.77 9.72
CA HIS A 8 -4.87 -3.68 10.92
C HIS A 8 -6.19 -4.42 10.74
N VAL A 9 -6.74 -4.36 9.53
CA VAL A 9 -7.99 -5.03 9.16
C VAL A 9 -7.71 -5.94 7.96
N PRO A 10 -8.09 -7.23 8.00
CA PRO A 10 -7.92 -8.11 6.85
C PRO A 10 -8.82 -7.63 5.70
N VAL A 11 -8.22 -6.99 4.71
CA VAL A 11 -8.87 -6.49 3.49
C VAL A 11 -8.20 -7.10 2.27
N SER A 12 -8.98 -7.40 1.25
CA SER A 12 -8.48 -7.86 -0.06
C SER A 12 -8.30 -6.71 -1.05
N ARG A 13 -8.99 -5.58 -0.83
CA ARG A 13 -8.93 -4.40 -1.71
C ARG A 13 -8.91 -3.14 -0.85
N ALA A 14 -8.03 -2.21 -1.17
CA ALA A 14 -7.95 -0.92 -0.49
C ALA A 14 -7.36 0.14 -1.43
N ARG A 15 -7.51 1.41 -1.06
CA ARG A 15 -6.84 2.52 -1.73
C ARG A 15 -5.48 2.76 -1.09
N ALA A 16 -4.42 2.46 -1.82
CA ALA A 16 -3.05 2.65 -1.37
C ALA A 16 -2.54 4.05 -1.70
N LYS A 17 -2.20 4.81 -0.66
CA LYS A 17 -1.49 6.08 -0.77
C LYS A 17 -0.01 5.84 -0.55
N LEU A 18 0.75 5.82 -1.64
CA LEU A 18 2.19 5.54 -1.63
C LEU A 18 3.05 6.79 -1.47
N ARG A 19 2.44 7.98 -1.60
CA ARG A 19 3.13 9.28 -1.48
C ARG A 19 2.19 10.35 -0.96
N HIS A 20 2.73 11.28 -0.17
CA HIS A 20 1.96 12.36 0.46
C HIS A 20 1.15 13.21 -0.55
N ARG A 21 1.74 13.52 -1.71
CA ARG A 21 1.14 14.32 -2.80
C ARG A 21 0.58 13.48 -3.96
N SER A 22 0.44 12.18 -3.81
CA SER A 22 -0.21 11.34 -4.83
C SER A 22 -1.59 10.93 -4.36
N GLU A 23 -2.49 10.70 -5.31
CA GLU A 23 -3.80 10.13 -5.03
C GLU A 23 -3.67 8.70 -4.50
N ALA A 24 -4.66 8.26 -3.73
CA ALA A 24 -4.73 6.90 -3.26
C ALA A 24 -5.29 6.03 -4.40
N LEU A 25 -4.45 5.13 -4.92
CA LEU A 25 -4.81 4.28 -6.05
C LEU A 25 -5.49 3.00 -5.54
N PRO A 26 -6.53 2.51 -6.23
CA PRO A 26 -7.08 1.20 -5.92
C PRO A 26 -6.00 0.13 -6.08
N ALA A 27 -5.87 -0.71 -5.06
CA ALA A 27 -4.89 -1.77 -5.02
C ALA A 27 -5.49 -3.03 -4.38
N SER A 28 -5.11 -4.18 -4.91
CA SER A 28 -5.33 -5.46 -4.27
C SER A 28 -4.28 -5.68 -3.18
N VAL A 29 -4.74 -6.09 -2.01
CA VAL A 29 -3.92 -6.23 -0.80
C VAL A 29 -3.78 -7.71 -0.48
N HIS A 30 -2.53 -8.17 -0.38
CA HIS A 30 -2.23 -9.52 0.04
C HIS A 30 -1.40 -9.47 1.32
N ALA A 31 -1.94 -9.99 2.42
CA ALA A 31 -1.20 -10.08 3.67
C ALA A 31 -0.01 -11.03 3.51
N THR A 32 1.15 -10.63 4.02
CA THR A 32 2.37 -11.44 4.03
C THR A 32 2.90 -11.57 5.45
N ALA A 33 3.82 -12.51 5.69
CA ALA A 33 4.38 -12.72 7.03
C ALA A 33 5.11 -11.49 7.61
N ARG A 34 5.53 -10.54 6.76
CA ARG A 34 6.30 -9.33 7.17
C ARG A 34 5.55 -8.02 6.92
N GLY A 35 4.28 -8.09 6.52
CA GLY A 35 3.45 -6.93 6.18
C GLY A 35 2.41 -7.29 5.14
N PHE A 36 2.49 -6.66 3.97
CA PHE A 36 1.56 -6.90 2.88
C PHE A 36 2.18 -6.51 1.53
N SER A 37 1.76 -7.20 0.47
CA SER A 37 2.02 -6.77 -0.90
C SER A 37 0.79 -6.09 -1.47
N LEU A 38 1.05 -5.12 -2.33
CA LEU A 38 0.06 -4.34 -3.04
C LEU A 38 0.24 -4.56 -4.54
N GLU A 39 -0.83 -4.97 -5.18
CA GLU A 39 -0.95 -4.98 -6.63
C GLU A 39 -1.81 -3.78 -7.01
N LEU A 40 -1.21 -2.80 -7.67
CA LEU A 40 -1.89 -1.56 -8.03
C LEU A 40 -2.64 -1.81 -9.33
N ASP A 41 -3.92 -1.41 -9.39
CA ASP A 41 -4.71 -1.52 -10.63
C ASP A 41 -4.15 -0.56 -11.70
N GLU A 42 -3.48 0.51 -11.28
CA GLU A 42 -2.82 1.51 -12.13
C GLU A 42 -1.35 1.72 -11.72
N PRO A 43 -0.44 1.99 -12.68
CA PRO A 43 0.97 2.22 -12.37
C PRO A 43 1.15 3.48 -11.51
N ALA A 44 1.73 3.31 -10.33
CA ALA A 44 2.08 4.45 -9.47
C ALA A 44 3.44 5.03 -9.89
N TYR A 45 3.44 6.30 -10.30
CA TYR A 45 4.67 7.02 -10.63
C TYR A 45 5.38 7.56 -9.39
N GLY A 46 6.70 7.35 -9.33
CA GLY A 46 7.55 7.93 -8.28
C GLY A 46 7.48 7.20 -6.93
N VAL A 47 7.15 5.90 -6.95
CA VAL A 47 7.25 5.04 -5.76
C VAL A 47 8.69 4.65 -5.54
N ALA A 48 9.24 5.01 -4.37
CA ALA A 48 10.61 4.68 -4.00
C ALA A 48 10.64 3.87 -2.68
N PRO A 49 11.57 2.91 -2.54
CA PRO A 49 11.84 2.28 -1.26
C PRO A 49 12.09 3.32 -0.15
N GLY A 50 11.54 3.09 1.04
CA GLY A 50 11.62 3.99 2.19
C GLY A 50 10.48 5.00 2.31
N GLN A 51 9.59 5.11 1.32
CA GLN A 51 8.36 5.89 1.46
C GLN A 51 7.34 5.17 2.36
N ALA A 52 6.43 5.93 2.96
CA ALA A 52 5.31 5.37 3.72
C ALA A 52 4.16 5.01 2.78
N ALA A 53 3.64 3.78 2.92
CA ALA A 53 2.44 3.32 2.27
C ALA A 53 1.31 3.20 3.29
N VAL A 54 0.19 3.87 3.01
CA VAL A 54 -1.00 3.83 3.86
C VAL A 54 -2.18 3.32 3.05
N LEU A 55 -2.93 2.37 3.60
CA LEU A 55 -4.10 1.77 2.97
C LEU A 55 -5.36 2.38 3.58
N TYR A 56 -6.26 2.80 2.70
CA TYR A 56 -7.55 3.36 3.05
C TYR A 56 -8.68 2.50 2.49
N GLU A 57 -9.67 2.19 3.32
CA GLU A 57 -10.94 1.61 2.91
C GLU A 57 -12.04 2.51 3.48
N ASP A 58 -12.91 3.04 2.63
CA ASP A 58 -14.01 3.96 3.01
C ASP A 58 -13.58 5.13 3.92
N GLY A 59 -12.37 5.64 3.71
CA GLY A 59 -11.79 6.74 4.49
C GLY A 59 -11.14 6.33 5.82
N VAL A 60 -11.13 5.05 6.16
CA VAL A 60 -10.50 4.49 7.36
C VAL A 60 -9.15 3.88 7.01
N VAL A 61 -8.15 4.05 7.88
CA VAL A 61 -6.83 3.43 7.71
C VAL A 61 -6.92 1.95 8.11
N VAL A 62 -6.82 1.07 7.12
CA VAL A 62 -6.88 -0.40 7.31
C VAL A 62 -5.50 -1.03 7.36
N GLY A 63 -4.46 -0.31 6.95
CA GLY A 63 -3.08 -0.78 6.98
C GLY A 63 -2.08 0.33 6.79
N SER A 64 -0.88 0.14 7.34
CA SER A 64 0.21 1.09 7.17
C SER A 64 1.56 0.39 7.19
N GLY A 65 2.53 0.96 6.50
CA GLY A 65 3.88 0.46 6.48
C GLY A 65 4.85 1.29 5.67
N SER A 66 6.05 0.76 5.53
CA SER A 66 7.14 1.31 4.74
C SER A 66 7.34 0.49 3.47
N ILE A 67 7.45 1.15 2.33
CA ILE A 67 7.68 0.50 1.05
C ILE A 67 9.08 -0.08 1.08
N ALA A 68 9.17 -1.40 1.03
CA ALA A 68 10.45 -2.10 1.01
C ALA A 68 10.96 -2.22 -0.43
N THR A 69 10.06 -2.56 -1.35
CA THR A 69 10.38 -2.77 -2.75
C THR A 69 9.24 -2.27 -3.61
N ALA A 70 9.55 -1.47 -4.63
CA ALA A 70 8.60 -1.13 -5.68
C ALA A 70 9.20 -1.61 -7.00
N CYS A 71 8.51 -2.54 -7.66
CA CYS A 71 8.75 -2.82 -9.06
C CYS A 71 7.78 -1.92 -9.83
N ALA A 72 8.32 -1.03 -10.66
CA ALA A 72 7.57 -0.12 -11.51
C ALA A 72 7.10 -0.85 -12.78
#